data_AF-A0A1F8B914-F1
#
_entry.id   AF-A0A1F8B914-F1
#
_cell.length_a   1.000
_cell.length_b   1.000
_cell.length_c   1.000
_cell.angle_alpha   90.00
_cell.angle_beta   90.00
_cell.angle_gamma   90.00
#
_symmetry.space_group_name_H-M   'P 1'
#
loop_
_entity.id
_entity.type
_entity.pdbx_description
1 polymer ?
#
loop_
_entity_poly.entity_id
_entity_poly.type
_entity_poly.pdbx_seq_one_letter_code
_entity_poly.pdbx_strand_id
1 'polypeptide(L)' 'MLKDYLGEKKVEYIEKLVDQDEKAKAEMLGVSGGFLGVPFSVIVKNDGSKETIIGFDKNRLDQILELK' A
#
# COMPACT_ATOMS: atom_id res chain seq x y z
N MET A 1 9.33 3.62 -7.93
CA MET A 1 8.81 2.32 -8.40
C MET A 1 7.34 2.13 -8.10
N LEU A 2 6.91 2.01 -6.84
CA LEU A 2 5.47 1.85 -6.52
C LEU A 2 4.63 3.07 -6.93
N LYS A 3 5.00 4.27 -6.47
CA LYS A 3 4.28 5.51 -6.79
C LYS A 3 4.19 5.76 -8.30
N ASP A 4 5.31 5.55 -9.00
CA ASP A 4 5.38 5.71 -10.46
C ASP A 4 4.42 4.73 -11.14
N TYR A 5 4.43 3.46 -10.74
CA TYR A 5 3.53 2.44 -11.26
C TYR A 5 2.05 2.77 -10.99
N LEU A 6 1.71 3.22 -9.79
CA LEU A 6 0.34 3.67 -9.47
C LEU A 6 -0.05 4.89 -10.31
N GLY A 7 0.87 5.83 -10.53
CA GLY A 7 0.69 7.00 -11.38
C GLY A 7 0.47 6.63 -12.85
N GLU A 8 1.28 5.73 -13.40
CA GLU A 8 1.13 5.19 -14.76
C GLU A 8 -0.23 4.51 -14.95
N LYS A 9 -0.69 3.75 -13.95
CA LYS A 9 -1.98 3.07 -13.94
C LYS A 9 -3.16 3.99 -13.56
N LYS A 10 -2.88 5.27 -13.25
CA LYS A 10 -3.86 6.28 -12.78
C LYS A 10 -4.69 5.81 -11.58
N VAL A 11 -4.06 5.04 -10.70
CA VAL A 11 -4.66 4.58 -9.45
C VAL A 11 -4.57 5.72 -8.44
N GLU A 12 -5.71 6.13 -7.89
CA GLU A 12 -5.73 7.09 -6.79
C GLU A 12 -5.22 6.44 -5.52
N TYR A 13 -4.37 7.14 -4.77
CA TYR A 13 -3.82 6.66 -3.52
C TYR A 13 -3.61 7.81 -2.53
N ILE A 14 -3.59 7.45 -1.25
CA ILE A 14 -3.20 8.36 -0.17
C ILE A 14 -1.78 8.00 0.23
N GLU A 15 -0.87 8.95 0.10
CA GLU A 15 0.47 8.80 0.63
C GLU A 15 0.49 9.10 2.14
N LYS A 16 1.13 8.21 2.90
CA LYS A 16 1.43 8.42 4.31
C LYS A 16 2.94 8.32 4.55
N LEU A 17 3.53 9.39 5.06
CA LEU A 17 4.96 9.48 5.37
C LEU A 17 5.21 8.99 6.80
N VAL A 18 5.47 7.69 6.94
CA VAL A 18 5.63 7.03 8.26
C VAL A 18 6.90 7.45 9.02
N ASP A 19 7.83 8.11 8.35
CA ASP A 19 9.03 8.73 8.93
C ASP A 19 8.74 10.11 9.53
N GLN A 20 7.64 10.76 9.14
CA GLN A 20 7.26 12.10 9.58
C GLN A 20 5.97 12.12 10.40
N ASP A 21 5.09 11.14 10.20
CA ASP A 21 3.82 10.98 10.89
C ASP A 21 3.82 9.73 11.77
N GLU A 22 3.99 9.94 13.08
CA GLU A 22 3.97 8.88 14.08
C GLU A 22 2.62 8.13 14.13
N LYS A 23 1.49 8.76 13.75
CA LYS A 23 0.21 8.06 13.65
C LYS A 23 0.20 7.11 12.45
N ALA A 24 0.70 7.55 11.31
CA ALA A 24 0.83 6.70 10.12
C ALA A 24 1.75 5.51 10.39
N LYS A 25 2.85 5.73 11.12
CA LYS A 25 3.77 4.68 11.57
C LYS A 25 3.10 3.68 12.51
N ALA A 26 2.36 4.15 13.50
CA ALA A 26 1.61 3.29 14.42
C ALA A 26 0.55 2.46 13.67
N GLU A 27 -0.15 3.07 12.72
CA GLU A 27 -1.11 2.38 11.85
C GLU A 27 -0.41 1.30 11.01
N MET A 28 0.70 1.64 10.34
CA MET A 28 1.51 0.71 9.55
C MET A 28 1.98 -0.48 10.39
N LEU A 29 2.52 -0.24 11.59
CA LEU A 29 2.96 -1.30 12.50
C LEU A 29 1.82 -2.26 12.85
N GLY A 30 0.64 -1.72 13.15
CA GLY A 30 -0.54 -2.52 13.49
C GLY A 30 -1.02 -3.39 12.34
N VAL A 31 -1.14 -2.82 11.12
CA VAL A 31 -1.69 -3.54 9.97
C VAL A 31 -0.69 -4.48 9.30
N SER A 32 0.61 -4.23 9.46
CA SER A 32 1.67 -5.03 8.82
C SER A 32 2.23 -6.14 9.71
N GLY A 33 1.72 -6.28 10.95
CA GLY A 33 2.23 -7.26 11.91
C GLY A 33 3.62 -6.92 12.45
N GLY A 34 3.95 -5.64 12.58
CA GLY A 34 5.23 -5.15 13.10
C GLY A 34 6.31 -4.92 12.04
N PHE A 35 5.97 -4.96 10.75
CA PHE A 35 6.90 -4.62 9.68
C PHE A 35 7.10 -3.09 9.61
N LEU A 36 8.34 -2.66 9.36
CA LEU A 36 8.76 -1.25 9.35
C LEU A 36 9.39 -0.80 8.02
N GLY A 37 9.41 -1.67 7.02
CA GLY A 37 10.02 -1.36 5.72
C GLY A 37 9.08 -0.59 4.79
N VAL A 38 9.64 0.31 4.00
CA VAL A 38 8.94 0.98 2.89
C VAL A 38 9.48 0.47 1.55
N PRO A 39 8.66 0.38 0.50
CA PRO A 39 7.23 0.70 0.47
C PRO A 39 6.35 -0.37 1.15
N PHE A 40 5.19 0.07 1.65
CA PHE A 40 4.13 -0.79 2.17
C PHE A 40 2.78 -0.25 1.68
N SER A 41 1.88 -1.14 1.25
CA SER A 41 0.59 -0.75 0.67
C SER A 41 -0.55 -1.46 1.39
N VAL A 42 -1.64 -0.72 1.62
CA VAL A 42 -2.91 -1.26 2.09
C VAL A 42 -3.95 -0.97 1.01
N ILE A 43 -4.54 -2.02 0.45
CA ILE A 43 -5.61 -1.90 -0.53
C ILE A 43 -6.91 -2.24 0.17
N VAL A 44 -7.84 -1.29 0.17
CA VAL A 44 -9.21 -1.49 0.67
C VAL A 44 -10.11 -1.77 -0.53
N LYS A 45 -10.70 -2.97 -0.58
CA LYS A 45 -11.60 -3.39 -1.64
C LYS A 45 -13.02 -2.86 -1.40
N ASN A 46 -13.87 -2.92 -2.42
CA ASN A 46 -15.25 -2.45 -2.37
C ASN A 46 -16.12 -3.21 -1.35
N ASP A 47 -15.75 -4.45 -1.03
CA ASP A 47 -16.39 -5.28 0.00
C ASP A 47 -15.92 -4.94 1.44
N GLY A 48 -15.04 -3.94 1.59
CA GLY A 48 -14.46 -3.52 2.86
C GLY A 48 -13.29 -4.39 3.33
N SER A 49 -12.93 -5.45 2.59
CA SER A 49 -11.76 -6.27 2.91
C SER A 49 -10.47 -5.50 2.63
N LYS A 50 -9.41 -5.84 3.38
CA LYS A 50 -8.10 -5.20 3.28
C LYS A 50 -7.06 -6.23 2.86
N GLU A 51 -6.31 -5.90 1.81
CA GLU A 51 -5.11 -6.62 1.42
C GLU A 51 -3.90 -5.75 1.77
N THR A 52 -2.82 -6.39 2.21
CA THR A 52 -1.56 -5.69 2.50
C THR A 52 -0.45 -6.25 1.63
N ILE A 53 0.44 -5.37 1.18
CA ILE A 53 1.61 -5.74 0.38
C ILE A 53 2.83 -5.11 1.02
N ILE A 54 3.78 -5.97 1.37
CA ILE A 54 5.10 -5.59 1.85
C ILE A 54 6.03 -5.41 0.66
N GLY A 55 6.71 -4.27 0.59
CA GLY A 55 7.58 -3.93 -0.53
C GLY A 55 6.78 -3.53 -1.76
N PHE A 56 7.37 -3.78 -2.93
CA PHE A 56 6.74 -3.53 -4.22
C PHE A 56 6.61 -4.85 -4.98
N ASP A 57 5.38 -5.33 -5.11
CA ASP A 57 5.04 -6.50 -5.91
C ASP A 57 4.03 -6.10 -6.99
N LYS A 58 4.55 -5.89 -8.20
CA LYS A 58 3.75 -5.51 -9.37
C LYS A 58 2.68 -6.56 -9.69
N ASN A 59 3.02 -7.85 -9.67
CA ASN A 59 2.09 -8.91 -10.04
C ASN A 59 0.94 -8.98 -9.04
N ARG A 60 1.25 -8.84 -7.75
CA ARG A 60 0.23 -8.82 -6.69
C ARG A 60 -0.66 -7.59 -6.77
N LEU A 61 -0.10 -6.42 -7.11
CA LEU A 61 -0.86 -5.21 -7.36
C LEU A 61 -1.78 -5.33 -8.58
N ASP A 62 -1.27 -5.83 -9.70
CA ASP A 62 -2.05 -6.08 -10.92
C ASP A 62 -3.24 -7.01 -10.61
N GLN A 63 -3.01 -8.08 -9.83
CA GLN A 63 -4.06 -9.01 -9.42
C GLN A 63 -5.12 -8.40 -8.49
N ILE A 64 -4.69 -7.66 -7.45
CA ILE A 64 -5.62 -7.13 -6.43
C ILE A 64 -6.43 -5.95 -6.98
N LEU A 65 -5.81 -5.11 -7.82
CA LEU A 65 -6.43 -3.92 -8.40
C LEU A 65 -7.10 -4.22 -9.75
N GLU A 66 -7.09 -5.48 -10.20
CA GLU A 66 -7.66 -5.94 -11.48
C GLU A 66 -7.13 -5.13 -12.68
N LEU A 67 -5.85 -4.75 -12.64
CA LEU A 67 -5.20 -3.97 -13.68
C LEU A 67 -4.72 -4.91 -14.80
N LYS A 68 -4.96 -4.52 -16.05
CA LYS A 68 -4.46 -5.22 -17.26
C LYS A 68 -3.04 -4.84 -17.62
#